data_AF-I8AK60-F1
#
_entry.id   AF-I8AK60-F1
#
_cell.length_a   1.000
_cell.length_b   1.000
_cell.length_c   1.000
_cell.angle_alpha   90.00
_cell.angle_beta   90.00
_cell.angle_gamma   90.00
#
_symmetry.space_group_name_H-M   'P 1'
#
loop_
_entity.id
_entity.type
_entity.pdbx_description
1 polymer ?
#
loop_
_entity_poly.entity_id
_entity_poly.type
_entity_poly.pdbx_seq_one_letter_code
_entity_poly.pdbx_strand_id
1 'polypeptide(L)'
;MPKKLFKKKTITEKDVAKYSVIGDGSDGIVYQISSKKCVKLFFKEETCKLELRGLKAGKSSLALPKLYEYGDNYIVSEYIEGISLARYLKRGYKIDEALTKKILFVLKEFQRIGFTRWDTDARHVLICEKTGGLKIVDHKRAFGKTRRMPIKLMNDLDKLGGVTDFLTHVKKLNPALYPDWSTYYKEQLQPRNMS
;
A
#
# COMPACT_ATOMS: atom_id res chain seq x y z
N MET A 1 6.41 10.33 27.18
CA MET A 1 5.96 10.26 25.77
C MET A 1 7.08 10.79 24.87
N PRO A 2 7.34 10.21 23.69
CA PRO A 2 8.32 10.79 22.78
C PRO A 2 7.92 12.22 22.40
N LYS A 3 8.92 13.11 22.33
CA LYS A 3 8.75 14.53 21.99
C LYS A 3 8.16 14.66 20.59
N LYS A 4 7.07 15.41 20.43
CA LYS A 4 6.49 15.72 19.12
C LYS A 4 7.48 16.50 18.26
N LEU A 5 7.56 16.13 16.98
CA LEU A 5 8.35 16.78 15.97
C LEU A 5 7.78 18.16 15.64
N PHE A 6 6.46 18.27 15.50
CA PHE A 6 5.79 19.53 15.25
C PHE A 6 4.99 19.96 16.49
N LYS A 7 5.18 21.22 16.91
CA LYS A 7 4.50 21.79 18.08
C LYS A 7 3.10 22.33 17.79
N LYS A 8 2.61 22.15 16.56
CA LYS A 8 1.33 22.67 16.06
C LYS A 8 0.53 21.57 15.36
N LYS A 9 -0.79 21.77 15.27
CA LYS A 9 -1.71 20.82 14.62
C LYS A 9 -1.66 20.89 13.10
N THR A 10 -1.43 22.07 12.54
CA THR A 10 -1.34 22.29 11.09
C THR A 10 0.05 22.78 10.74
N ILE A 11 0.67 22.20 9.73
CA ILE A 11 2.00 22.60 9.22
C ILE A 11 1.90 23.09 7.78
N THR A 12 2.89 23.86 7.34
CA THR A 12 3.01 24.34 5.96
C THR A 12 4.31 23.84 5.36
N GLU A 13 4.51 24.07 4.06
CA GLU A 13 5.75 23.73 3.36
C GLU A 13 7.00 24.33 4.04
N LYS A 14 6.87 25.53 4.65
CA LYS A 14 7.98 26.17 5.39
C LYS A 14 8.48 25.32 6.57
N ASP A 15 7.60 24.55 7.22
CA ASP A 15 7.99 23.71 8.36
C ASP A 15 8.77 22.46 7.93
N VAL A 16 8.61 22.04 6.68
CA VAL A 16 9.20 20.83 6.10
C VAL A 16 10.25 21.12 5.04
N ALA A 17 10.50 22.39 4.70
CA ALA A 17 11.42 22.83 3.65
C ALA A 17 12.86 22.30 3.80
N LYS A 18 13.28 21.97 5.03
CA LYS A 18 14.60 21.38 5.31
C LYS A 18 14.71 19.88 4.99
N TYR A 19 13.60 19.23 4.67
CA TYR A 19 13.53 17.79 4.41
C TYR A 19 13.45 17.52 2.90
N SER A 20 14.06 16.43 2.47
CA SER A 20 14.05 16.03 1.06
C SER A 20 12.67 15.49 0.65
N VAL A 21 12.17 15.91 -0.50
CA VAL A 21 10.96 15.34 -1.11
C VAL A 21 11.28 13.94 -1.63
N ILE A 22 10.47 12.95 -1.23
CA ILE A 22 10.61 11.55 -1.63
C ILE A 22 9.36 11.01 -2.35
N GLY A 23 8.30 11.81 -2.40
CA GLY A 23 7.10 11.49 -3.16
C GLY A 23 6.22 12.72 -3.30
N ASP A 24 5.69 12.91 -4.50
CA ASP A 24 4.71 13.94 -4.81
C ASP A 24 3.49 13.23 -5.43
N GLY A 25 2.35 13.37 -4.79
CA GLY A 25 1.12 12.68 -5.17
C GLY A 25 -0.09 13.59 -5.03
N SER A 26 -1.22 13.16 -5.58
CA SER A 26 -2.41 14.00 -5.70
C SER A 26 -3.06 14.42 -4.37
N ASP A 27 -2.69 13.81 -3.25
CA ASP A 27 -3.22 14.21 -1.93
C ASP A 27 -2.24 15.01 -1.09
N GLY A 28 -0.98 15.13 -1.52
CA GLY A 28 0.07 15.72 -0.71
C GLY A 28 1.47 15.25 -1.06
N ILE A 29 2.43 15.94 -0.45
CA ILE A 29 3.87 15.74 -0.66
C ILE A 29 4.45 14.98 0.54
N VAL A 30 5.31 14.02 0.26
CA VAL A 30 6.01 13.19 1.26
C VAL A 30 7.46 13.64 1.35
N TYR A 31 7.87 14.00 2.57
CA TYR A 31 9.22 14.45 2.89
C TYR A 31 9.92 13.44 3.81
N GLN A 32 11.20 13.17 3.58
CA GLN A 32 12.00 12.31 4.44
C GLN A 32 12.57 13.08 5.63
N ILE A 33 12.21 12.67 6.83
CA ILE A 33 12.72 13.28 8.09
C ILE A 33 14.04 12.64 8.51
N SER A 34 14.17 11.33 8.31
CA SER A 34 15.35 10.53 8.67
C SER A 34 15.33 9.19 7.94
N SER A 35 16.33 8.33 8.18
CA SER A 35 16.34 6.94 7.70
C SER A 35 15.19 6.06 8.22
N LYS A 36 14.40 6.52 9.20
CA LYS A 36 13.29 5.76 9.80
C LYS A 36 11.93 6.44 9.71
N LYS A 37 11.87 7.73 9.33
CA LYS A 37 10.65 8.54 9.41
C LYS A 37 10.48 9.41 8.18
N CYS A 38 9.24 9.51 7.70
CA CYS A 38 8.80 10.50 6.73
C CYS A 38 7.57 11.24 7.25
N VAL A 39 7.27 12.39 6.65
CA VAL A 39 6.03 13.14 6.88
C VAL A 39 5.32 13.32 5.55
N LYS A 40 4.03 13.01 5.51
CA LYS A 40 3.15 13.43 4.41
C LYS A 40 2.43 14.70 4.83
N LEU A 41 2.63 15.78 4.08
CA LEU A 41 1.87 17.02 4.16
C LEU A 41 0.71 16.91 3.18
N PHE A 42 -0.53 16.94 3.67
CA PHE A 42 -1.72 16.75 2.86
C PHE A 42 -2.27 18.09 2.35
N PHE A 43 -2.76 18.08 1.11
CA PHE A 43 -3.47 19.23 0.54
C PHE A 43 -4.88 19.41 1.13
N LYS A 44 -5.47 18.35 1.69
CA LYS A 44 -6.81 18.36 2.30
C LYS A 44 -6.81 17.59 3.62
N GLU A 45 -7.35 18.20 4.67
CA GLU A 45 -7.48 17.58 6.00
C GLU A 45 -8.35 16.33 5.99
N GLU A 46 -9.42 16.31 5.18
CA GLU A 46 -10.28 15.13 5.07
C GLU A 46 -9.52 13.91 4.54
N THR A 47 -8.61 14.10 3.60
CA THR A 47 -7.74 13.02 3.13
C THR A 47 -6.75 12.57 4.20
N CYS A 48 -6.21 13.51 4.99
CA CYS A 48 -5.37 13.20 6.15
C CYS A 48 -6.13 12.34 7.17
N LYS A 49 -7.37 12.70 7.52
CA LYS A 49 -8.22 11.95 8.45
C LYS A 49 -8.49 10.53 7.97
N LEU A 50 -8.77 10.34 6.68
CA LEU A 50 -8.99 9.02 6.09
C LEU A 50 -7.73 8.14 6.14
N GLU A 51 -6.57 8.69 5.77
CA GLU A 51 -5.28 7.98 5.86
C GLU A 51 -4.97 7.59 7.31
N LEU A 52 -5.14 8.54 8.23
CA LEU A 52 -4.89 8.34 9.65
C LEU A 52 -5.80 7.26 10.24
N ARG A 53 -7.07 7.20 9.82
CA ARG A 53 -8.01 6.14 10.24
C ARG A 53 -7.49 4.76 9.83
N GLY A 54 -6.99 4.63 8.60
CA GLY A 54 -6.36 3.39 8.11
C GLY A 54 -5.15 2.98 8.95
N LEU A 55 -4.21 3.90 9.16
CA LEU A 55 -3.00 3.67 9.95
C LEU A 55 -3.30 3.33 11.42
N LYS A 56 -4.28 4.00 12.04
CA LYS A 56 -4.69 3.73 13.42
C LYS A 56 -5.27 2.33 13.57
N ALA A 57 -6.16 1.92 12.67
CA ALA A 57 -6.73 0.58 12.68
C ALA A 57 -5.64 -0.49 12.45
N GLY A 58 -4.70 -0.22 11.55
CA GLY A 58 -3.60 -1.11 11.21
C GLY A 58 -2.40 -1.09 12.15
N LYS A 59 -2.45 -0.40 13.30
CA LYS A 59 -1.27 -0.16 14.17
C LYS A 59 -0.51 -1.42 14.59
N SER A 60 -1.21 -2.55 14.74
CA SER A 60 -0.61 -3.84 15.13
C SER A 60 -0.10 -4.67 13.96
N SER A 61 -0.33 -4.25 12.71
CA SER A 61 0.03 -5.00 11.52
C SER A 61 1.42 -4.64 11.01
N LEU A 62 2.18 -5.67 10.61
CA LEU A 62 3.46 -5.48 9.92
C LEU A 62 3.28 -5.01 8.47
N ALA A 63 2.08 -5.20 7.90
CA ALA A 63 1.75 -4.78 6.54
C ALA A 63 1.52 -3.26 6.42
N LEU A 64 1.46 -2.53 7.54
CA LEU A 64 1.28 -1.08 7.55
C LEU A 64 2.54 -0.34 8.06
N PRO A 65 2.74 0.93 7.66
CA PRO A 65 3.78 1.77 8.21
C PRO A 65 3.48 2.07 9.68
N LYS A 66 4.51 2.09 10.53
CA LYS A 66 4.34 2.55 11.92
C LYS A 66 3.94 4.03 11.95
N LEU A 67 2.87 4.35 12.67
CA LEU A 67 2.44 5.73 12.92
C LEU A 67 3.21 6.32 14.12
N TYR A 68 3.87 7.47 13.93
CA TYR A 68 4.62 8.15 14.99
C TYR A 68 3.90 9.38 15.54
N GLU A 69 3.37 10.22 14.66
CA GLU A 69 2.76 11.50 15.00
C GLU A 69 1.78 11.92 13.90
N TYR A 70 0.81 12.77 14.25
CA TYR A 70 -0.12 13.34 13.29
C TYR A 70 -0.67 14.67 13.81
N GLY A 71 -1.11 15.49 12.87
CA GLY A 71 -1.91 16.69 13.10
C GLY A 71 -3.12 16.71 12.17
N ASP A 72 -3.67 17.89 11.93
CA ASP A 72 -4.89 18.07 11.13
C ASP A 72 -4.60 17.88 9.63
N ASN A 73 -3.40 18.26 9.16
CA ASN A 73 -2.99 18.15 7.76
C ASN A 73 -1.68 17.38 7.51
N TYR A 74 -1.15 16.67 8.50
CA TYR A 74 0.07 15.89 8.32
C TYR A 74 0.07 14.57 9.11
N ILE A 75 0.85 13.61 8.60
CA ILE A 75 1.13 12.35 9.27
C ILE A 75 2.63 12.07 9.21
N VAL A 76 3.24 11.80 10.36
CA VAL A 76 4.60 11.27 10.48
C VAL A 76 4.53 9.76 10.66
N SER A 77 5.09 9.02 9.72
CA SER A 77 5.08 7.55 9.71
C SER A 77 6.48 6.98 9.43
N GLU A 78 6.57 5.65 9.52
CA GLU A 78 7.72 4.87 9.07
C GLU A 78 8.08 5.24 7.63
N TYR A 79 9.35 5.60 7.44
CA TYR A 79 9.93 5.64 6.11
C TYR A 79 10.26 4.22 5.68
N ILE A 80 9.72 3.81 4.53
CA ILE A 80 9.90 2.48 3.98
C ILE A 80 10.93 2.57 2.87
N GLU A 81 12.09 1.98 3.11
CA GLU A 81 13.13 1.82 2.10
C GLU A 81 12.82 0.58 1.27
N GLY A 82 12.50 0.81 -0.01
CA GLY A 82 12.10 -0.24 -0.91
C GLY A 82 11.57 0.25 -2.24
N ILE A 83 11.21 -0.70 -3.10
CA ILE A 83 10.62 -0.45 -4.42
C ILE A 83 9.17 -0.92 -4.45
N SER A 84 8.33 -0.23 -5.22
CA SER A 84 6.94 -0.67 -5.39
C SER A 84 6.87 -1.96 -6.20
N LEU A 85 5.87 -2.80 -5.92
CA LEU A 85 5.59 -4.01 -6.69
C LEU A 85 5.42 -3.69 -8.18
N ALA A 86 4.75 -2.56 -8.49
CA ALA A 86 4.65 -2.08 -9.86
C ALA A 86 6.03 -1.83 -10.50
N ARG A 87 6.96 -1.15 -9.80
CA ARG A 87 8.31 -0.89 -10.31
C ARG A 87 9.14 -2.18 -10.40
N TYR A 88 8.97 -3.11 -9.46
CA TYR A 88 9.61 -4.41 -9.47
C TYR A 88 9.26 -5.19 -10.74
N LEU A 89 7.97 -5.31 -11.07
CA LEU A 89 7.56 -6.02 -12.30
C LEU A 89 7.98 -5.29 -13.57
N LYS A 90 7.95 -3.95 -13.58
CA LYS A 90 8.46 -3.15 -14.72
C LYS A 90 9.95 -3.35 -14.98
N ARG A 91 10.73 -3.77 -13.98
CA ARG A 91 12.16 -4.11 -14.15
C ARG A 91 12.37 -5.53 -14.69
N GLY A 92 11.29 -6.25 -15.01
CA GLY A 92 11.35 -7.61 -15.58
C GLY A 92 11.40 -8.73 -14.54
N TYR A 93 11.41 -8.41 -13.24
CA TYR A 93 11.33 -9.43 -12.20
C TYR A 93 9.95 -10.12 -12.18
N LYS A 94 9.93 -11.39 -11.78
CA LYS A 94 8.73 -12.23 -11.79
C LYS A 94 8.10 -12.36 -10.42
N ILE A 95 6.80 -12.66 -10.39
CA ILE A 95 6.12 -13.03 -9.14
C ILE A 95 6.40 -14.50 -8.87
N ASP A 96 7.17 -14.77 -7.83
CA ASP A 96 7.37 -16.12 -7.34
C ASP A 96 6.36 -16.48 -6.23
N GLU A 97 6.44 -17.72 -5.75
CA GLU A 97 5.60 -18.22 -4.68
C GLU A 97 5.82 -17.45 -3.36
N ALA A 98 7.07 -17.04 -3.08
CA ALA A 98 7.41 -16.32 -1.86
C ALA A 98 6.79 -14.91 -1.83
N LEU A 99 6.83 -14.18 -2.95
CA LEU A 99 6.19 -12.89 -3.13
C LEU A 99 4.67 -13.03 -3.09
N THR A 100 4.11 -14.07 -3.73
CA THR A 100 2.68 -14.37 -3.66
C THR A 100 2.24 -14.59 -2.22
N LYS A 101 2.98 -15.38 -1.43
CA LYS A 101 2.69 -15.61 -0.02
C LYS A 101 2.67 -14.31 0.80
N LYS A 102 3.58 -13.38 0.52
CA LYS A 102 3.61 -12.06 1.16
C LYS A 102 2.42 -11.19 0.75
N ILE A 103 2.02 -11.23 -0.53
CA ILE A 103 0.81 -10.52 -1.02
C ILE A 103 -0.44 -11.07 -0.31
N LEU A 104 -0.58 -12.39 -0.23
CA LEU A 104 -1.70 -13.03 0.47
C LEU A 104 -1.71 -12.68 1.97
N PHE A 105 -0.55 -12.60 2.61
CA PHE A 105 -0.44 -12.12 3.99
C PHE A 105 -1.00 -10.70 4.14
N VAL A 106 -0.62 -9.77 3.26
CA VAL A 106 -1.16 -8.39 3.29
C VAL A 106 -2.69 -8.37 3.14
N LEU A 107 -3.24 -9.14 2.19
CA LEU A 107 -4.69 -9.20 1.97
C LEU A 107 -5.43 -9.77 3.18
N LYS A 108 -4.84 -10.79 3.83
CA LYS A 108 -5.36 -11.34 5.09
C LYS A 108 -5.28 -10.32 6.23
N GLU A 109 -4.23 -9.51 6.28
CA GLU A 109 -4.11 -8.44 7.26
C GLU A 109 -5.21 -7.38 7.07
N PHE A 110 -5.57 -7.02 5.84
CA PHE A 110 -6.70 -6.11 5.59
C PHE A 110 -8.00 -6.63 6.19
N GLN A 111 -8.28 -7.92 6.02
CA GLN A 111 -9.42 -8.57 6.66
C GLN A 111 -9.31 -8.52 8.18
N ARG A 112 -8.17 -8.90 8.75
CA ARG A 112 -7.95 -8.93 10.21
C ARG A 112 -8.11 -7.55 10.86
N ILE A 113 -7.68 -6.49 10.18
CA ILE A 113 -7.77 -5.10 10.65
C ILE A 113 -9.21 -4.57 10.57
N GLY A 114 -10.09 -5.23 9.80
CA GLY A 114 -11.46 -4.78 9.56
C GLY A 114 -11.58 -3.74 8.46
N PHE A 115 -10.62 -3.68 7.52
CA PHE A 115 -10.80 -2.88 6.31
C PHE A 115 -11.98 -3.42 5.50
N THR A 116 -12.81 -2.52 4.96
CA THR A 116 -13.91 -2.91 4.07
C THR A 116 -13.40 -3.22 2.66
N ARG A 117 -12.22 -2.70 2.31
CA ARG A 117 -11.55 -2.91 1.03
C ARG A 117 -10.30 -3.78 1.20
N TRP A 118 -10.33 -4.98 0.64
CA TRP A 118 -9.20 -5.91 0.56
C TRP A 118 -8.55 -5.81 -0.81
N ASP A 119 -8.15 -4.59 -1.17
CA ASP A 119 -7.67 -4.26 -2.51
C ASP A 119 -6.76 -3.03 -2.46
N THR A 120 -5.74 -3.02 -3.30
CA THR A 120 -4.73 -1.96 -3.39
C THR A 120 -4.13 -1.91 -4.79
N ASP A 121 -3.66 -0.75 -5.21
CA ASP A 121 -2.89 -0.62 -6.45
C ASP A 121 -1.45 -1.15 -6.23
N ALA A 122 -0.83 -1.79 -7.23
CA ALA A 122 0.51 -2.38 -7.12
C ALA A 122 1.60 -1.32 -6.85
N ARG A 123 1.32 -0.05 -7.15
CA ARG A 123 2.20 1.09 -6.84
C ARG A 123 2.25 1.42 -5.34
N HIS A 124 1.22 1.02 -4.60
CA HIS A 124 1.09 1.24 -3.16
C HIS A 124 1.62 0.06 -2.33
N VAL A 125 2.00 -1.05 -2.98
CA VAL A 125 2.65 -2.19 -2.35
C VAL A 125 4.16 -1.99 -2.42
N LEU A 126 4.82 -1.77 -1.29
CA LEU A 126 6.28 -1.61 -1.21
C LEU A 126 6.95 -2.91 -0.75
N ILE A 127 7.93 -3.36 -1.52
CA ILE A 127 8.83 -4.46 -1.17
C ILE A 127 9.94 -3.86 -0.32
N CYS A 128 9.95 -4.20 0.97
CA CYS A 128 10.91 -3.66 1.93
C CYS A 128 12.25 -4.39 1.78
N GLU A 129 13.30 -3.69 1.34
CA GLU A 129 14.59 -4.32 1.03
C GLU A 129 15.24 -4.99 2.26
N LYS A 130 15.16 -4.32 3.41
CA LYS A 130 15.80 -4.78 4.66
C LYS A 130 15.14 -5.98 5.32
N THR A 131 13.81 -6.10 5.20
CA THR A 131 13.04 -7.16 5.88
C THR A 131 12.54 -8.23 4.91
N GLY A 132 12.61 -7.96 3.61
CA GLY A 132 11.96 -8.77 2.57
C GLY A 132 10.44 -8.77 2.64
N GLY A 133 9.81 -8.07 3.58
CA GLY A 133 8.36 -8.02 3.77
C GLY A 133 7.68 -7.04 2.81
N LEU A 134 6.34 -7.03 2.83
CA LEU A 134 5.54 -6.04 2.11
C LEU A 134 4.92 -5.06 3.08
N LYS A 135 4.92 -3.78 2.72
CA LYS A 135 4.16 -2.73 3.40
C LYS A 135 3.31 -1.99 2.40
N ILE A 136 2.08 -1.69 2.79
CA ILE A 136 1.16 -0.89 2.00
C ILE A 136 1.31 0.56 2.43
N VAL A 137 1.23 1.47 1.47
CA VAL A 137 1.11 2.91 1.69
C VAL A 137 -0.21 3.40 1.07
N ASP A 138 -0.68 4.61 1.39
CA ASP A 138 -1.95 5.15 0.89
C ASP A 138 -3.18 4.32 1.34
N HIS A 139 -3.62 4.59 2.57
CA HIS A 139 -4.72 3.93 3.25
C HIS A 139 -6.04 4.70 3.20
N LYS A 140 -6.11 5.87 2.55
CA LYS A 140 -7.31 6.72 2.52
C LYS A 140 -8.58 6.01 2.02
N ARG A 141 -8.43 4.92 1.26
CA ARG A 141 -9.53 4.12 0.69
C ARG A 141 -9.88 2.85 1.49
N ALA A 142 -9.20 2.61 2.61
CA ALA A 142 -9.33 1.37 3.40
C ALA A 142 -10.76 1.08 3.89
N PHE A 143 -11.51 2.14 4.24
CA PHE A 143 -12.90 2.07 4.71
C PHE A 143 -13.91 2.60 3.69
N GLY A 144 -13.52 2.70 2.42
CA GLY A 144 -14.40 3.14 1.33
C GLY A 144 -15.29 1.99 0.82
N LYS A 145 -15.43 1.89 -0.51
CA LYS A 145 -16.21 0.83 -1.15
C LYS A 145 -15.79 -0.55 -0.66
N THR A 146 -16.77 -1.35 -0.23
CA THR A 146 -16.58 -2.74 0.18
C THR A 146 -16.06 -3.57 -0.99
N ARG A 147 -14.98 -4.29 -0.77
CA ARG A 147 -14.37 -5.18 -1.76
C ARG A 147 -13.62 -6.29 -1.05
N ARG A 148 -13.97 -7.54 -1.35
CA ARG A 148 -13.35 -8.73 -0.74
C ARG A 148 -12.39 -9.48 -1.67
N MET A 149 -12.13 -8.92 -2.84
CA MET A 149 -11.23 -9.45 -3.86
C MET A 149 -10.29 -8.34 -4.36
N PRO A 150 -8.99 -8.63 -4.59
CA PRO A 150 -8.00 -7.61 -4.92
C PRO A 150 -8.01 -7.24 -6.40
N ILE A 151 -9.13 -6.73 -6.90
CA ILE A 151 -9.33 -6.45 -8.34
C ILE A 151 -8.34 -5.41 -8.88
N LYS A 152 -8.09 -4.31 -8.16
CA LYS A 152 -7.11 -3.31 -8.62
C LYS A 152 -5.72 -3.93 -8.69
N LEU A 153 -5.35 -4.70 -7.68
CA LEU A 153 -4.07 -5.40 -7.70
C LEU A 153 -3.98 -6.35 -8.90
N MET A 154 -4.98 -7.22 -9.11
CA MET A 154 -4.99 -8.16 -10.24
C MET A 154 -4.93 -7.45 -11.59
N ASN A 155 -5.67 -6.34 -11.76
CA ASN A 155 -5.62 -5.54 -12.97
C ASN A 155 -4.23 -4.92 -13.21
N ASP A 156 -3.59 -4.44 -12.14
CA ASP A 156 -2.23 -3.92 -12.23
C ASP A 156 -1.23 -5.04 -12.55
N LEU A 157 -1.38 -6.22 -11.93
CA LEU A 157 -0.53 -7.38 -12.20
C LEU A 157 -0.67 -7.86 -13.64
N ASP A 158 -1.88 -7.86 -14.19
CA ASP A 158 -2.16 -8.27 -15.58
C ASP A 158 -1.47 -7.33 -16.58
N LYS A 159 -1.66 -6.02 -16.41
CA LYS A 159 -0.96 -4.99 -17.19
C LYS A 159 0.57 -5.06 -17.09
N LEU A 160 1.09 -5.64 -16.01
CA LEU A 160 2.52 -5.81 -15.75
C LEU A 160 3.02 -7.22 -16.10
N GLY A 161 2.17 -8.08 -16.67
CA GLY A 161 2.53 -9.44 -17.09
C GLY A 161 2.77 -10.43 -15.94
N GLY A 162 2.30 -10.14 -14.73
CA GLY A 162 2.51 -10.96 -13.53
C GLY A 162 1.27 -11.70 -13.01
N VAL A 163 0.08 -11.47 -13.56
CA VAL A 163 -1.16 -12.04 -13.01
C VAL A 163 -1.23 -13.56 -13.14
N THR A 164 -0.73 -14.13 -14.23
CA THR A 164 -0.76 -15.58 -14.47
C THR A 164 0.13 -16.33 -13.47
N ASP A 165 1.36 -15.84 -13.25
CA ASP A 165 2.27 -16.38 -12.24
C ASP A 165 1.64 -16.28 -10.84
N PHE A 166 1.09 -15.11 -10.51
CA PHE A 166 0.39 -14.88 -9.26
C PHE A 166 -0.76 -15.87 -9.04
N LEU A 167 -1.66 -16.05 -10.02
CA LEU A 167 -2.79 -16.97 -9.91
C LEU A 167 -2.34 -18.44 -9.82
N THR A 168 -1.27 -18.80 -10.51
CA THR A 168 -0.67 -20.15 -10.42
C THR A 168 -0.20 -20.43 -8.99
N HIS A 169 0.49 -19.47 -8.36
CA HIS A 169 0.92 -19.59 -6.98
C HIS A 169 -0.25 -19.51 -5.98
N VAL A 170 -1.29 -18.70 -6.24
CA VAL A 170 -2.51 -18.65 -5.41
C VAL A 170 -3.21 -20.01 -5.39
N LYS A 171 -3.32 -20.68 -6.55
CA LYS A 171 -3.92 -22.03 -6.64
C LYS A 171 -3.24 -23.02 -5.69
N LYS A 172 -1.91 -22.92 -5.54
CA LYS A 172 -1.12 -23.77 -4.64
C LYS A 172 -1.22 -23.35 -3.17
N LEU A 173 -1.09 -22.05 -2.90
CA LEU A 173 -0.97 -21.51 -1.53
C LEU A 173 -2.30 -21.35 -0.81
N ASN A 174 -3.37 -21.04 -1.54
CA ASN A 174 -4.72 -20.90 -1.00
C ASN A 174 -5.77 -21.30 -2.06
N PRO A 175 -5.98 -22.61 -2.28
CA PRO A 175 -6.93 -23.12 -3.25
C PRO A 175 -8.36 -22.59 -3.10
N ALA A 176 -8.77 -22.19 -1.89
CA ALA A 176 -10.12 -21.67 -1.63
C ALA A 176 -10.38 -20.30 -2.26
N LEU A 177 -9.35 -19.46 -2.44
CA LEU A 177 -9.47 -18.15 -3.09
C LEU A 177 -9.39 -18.23 -4.62
N TYR A 178 -8.78 -19.30 -5.13
CA TYR A 178 -8.46 -19.42 -6.55
C TYR A 178 -9.68 -19.42 -7.50
N PRO A 179 -10.80 -20.12 -7.21
CA PRO A 179 -11.94 -20.17 -8.14
C PRO A 179 -12.46 -18.78 -8.50
N ASP A 180 -12.79 -17.96 -7.50
CA ASP A 180 -13.34 -16.62 -7.71
C ASP A 180 -12.37 -15.72 -8.49
N TRP A 181 -11.07 -15.79 -8.15
CA TRP A 181 -10.05 -14.94 -8.77
C TRP A 181 -9.72 -15.39 -10.20
N SER A 182 -9.74 -16.71 -10.45
CA SER A 182 -9.54 -17.28 -11.78
C SER A 182 -10.72 -16.96 -12.69
N THR A 183 -11.96 -17.04 -12.20
CA THR A 183 -13.16 -16.63 -12.94
C THR A 183 -13.07 -15.16 -13.33
N TYR A 184 -12.74 -14.27 -12.39
CA TYR A 184 -12.54 -12.86 -12.69
C TYR A 184 -11.48 -12.62 -13.78
N TYR A 185 -10.33 -13.31 -13.69
CA TYR A 185 -9.28 -13.19 -14.70
C TYR A 185 -9.75 -13.61 -16.10
N LYS A 186 -10.39 -14.78 -16.22
CA LYS A 186 -10.87 -15.33 -17.49
C LYS A 186 -11.95 -14.48 -18.13
N GLU A 187 -12.89 -13.96 -17.34
CA GLU A 187 -14.03 -13.21 -17.85
C GLU A 187 -13.70 -11.74 -18.13
N GLN A 188 -12.79 -11.14 -17.35
CA GLN A 188 -12.62 -9.69 -17.34
C GLN A 188 -11.25 -9.21 -17.83
N LEU A 189 -10.19 -10.02 -17.72
CA LEU A 189 -8.82 -9.61 -18.03
C LEU A 189 -8.29 -10.29 -19.28
N GLN A 190 -8.37 -11.61 -19.36
CA GLN A 190 -7.89 -12.39 -20.49
C GLN A 190 -8.44 -11.91 -21.86
N PRO A 191 -9.74 -11.56 -22.01
CA PRO A 191 -10.27 -11.11 -23.29
C PRO A 191 -9.65 -9.79 -23.78
N ARG A 192 -9.24 -8.90 -22.85
CA ARG A 192 -8.63 -7.60 -23.19
C ARG A 192 -7.23 -7.72 -23.78
N ASN A 193 -6.56 -8.84 -23.52
CA ASN A 193 -5.21 -9.11 -24.04
C ASN A 193 -5.24 -9.77 -25.42
N MET A 194 -6.41 -10.24 -25.87
CA MET A 194 -6.61 -10.88 -27.17
C MET A 194 -7.27 -9.95 -28.20
N SER A 195 -7.71 -8.76 -27.78
CA SER A 195 -8.26 -7.68 -28.61
C SER A 195 -7.19 -6.63 -28.91
#